data_AF-A0A7C6A5E5-F1
#
_entry.id   AF-A0A7C6A5E5-F1
#
_cell.length_a   1.000
_cell.length_b   1.000
_cell.length_c   1.000
_cell.angle_alpha   90.00
_cell.angle_beta   90.00
_cell.angle_gamma   90.00
#
_symmetry.space_group_name_H-M   'P 1'
#
loop_
_entity.id
_entity.type
_entity.pdbx_description
1 polymer ?
#
loop_
_entity_poly.entity_id
_entity_poly.type
_entity_poly.pdbx_seq_one_letter_code
_entity_poly.pdbx_strand_id
1 'polypeptide(L)'
;MRKPRLVTTFWTTLLAAAQTLLPGEVVVTPPSPVIVYGAFFRQIVQLEGIAGELDAQGRNGAELRAYVKSATGLTEPQVKLLKTVAVACDAALRQKDAQAQALIREIRSRTPGGRLKSRSELPQVPRELLQLQSEHDAIVQSHIASLETVLGPAAFQRLHEYVTQSFAKGITLRHLPPGQPAAGGANPALHQTEGGIG
;
A
#
# COMPACT_ATOMS: atom_id res chain seq x y z
N MET A 1 18.28 -40.80 -54.23
CA MET A 1 17.22 -41.72 -54.73
C MET A 1 16.80 -42.66 -53.60
N ARG A 2 15.50 -43.01 -53.55
CA ARG A 2 14.76 -43.93 -52.65
C ARG A 2 14.31 -43.40 -51.27
N LYS A 3 13.10 -42.80 -51.29
CA LYS A 3 11.97 -43.11 -50.37
C LYS A 3 11.47 -44.57 -50.64
N PRO A 4 10.56 -45.23 -49.88
CA PRO A 4 9.58 -44.75 -48.89
C PRO A 4 9.43 -45.65 -47.63
N ARG A 5 8.58 -45.33 -46.63
CA ARG A 5 7.19 -45.82 -46.52
C ARG A 5 6.38 -45.06 -45.46
N LEU A 6 5.14 -44.77 -45.83
CA LEU A 6 4.00 -44.31 -45.02
C LEU A 6 3.48 -45.42 -44.09
N VAL A 7 2.99 -45.03 -42.90
CA VAL A 7 1.90 -45.69 -42.14
C VAL A 7 1.20 -44.57 -41.34
N THR A 8 0.07 -44.05 -41.80
CA THR A 8 -1.32 -44.37 -41.40
C THR A 8 -1.82 -43.56 -40.19
N THR A 9 -2.65 -42.57 -40.53
CA THR A 9 -3.91 -42.15 -39.89
C THR A 9 -4.21 -42.63 -38.47
N PHE A 10 -4.29 -41.68 -37.52
CA PHE A 10 -5.24 -41.75 -36.42
C PHE A 10 -6.18 -40.54 -36.47
N TRP A 11 -7.46 -40.88 -36.59
CA TRP A 11 -8.62 -40.02 -36.59
C TRP A 11 -8.97 -39.58 -35.15
N THR A 12 -9.47 -38.35 -35.02
CA THR A 12 -10.38 -37.86 -33.98
C THR A 12 -10.01 -38.07 -32.51
N THR A 13 -9.71 -36.96 -31.82
CA THR A 13 -10.66 -36.43 -30.82
C THR A 13 -10.37 -34.96 -30.57
N LEU A 14 -11.32 -34.14 -31.00
CA LEU A 14 -11.51 -32.77 -30.54
C LEU A 14 -11.90 -32.86 -29.06
N LEU A 15 -10.92 -32.85 -28.15
CA LEU A 15 -11.22 -32.63 -26.75
C LEU A 15 -11.18 -31.13 -26.53
N ALA A 16 -12.38 -30.54 -26.55
CA ALA A 16 -12.62 -29.24 -25.96
C ALA A 16 -11.98 -29.25 -24.56
N ALA A 17 -10.92 -28.48 -24.38
CA ALA A 17 -10.50 -28.06 -23.06
C ALA A 17 -11.64 -27.18 -22.54
N ALA A 18 -12.62 -27.81 -21.89
CA ALA A 18 -13.48 -27.12 -20.96
C ALA A 18 -12.53 -26.41 -19.99
N GLN A 19 -12.44 -25.09 -20.09
CA GLN A 19 -12.03 -24.26 -18.96
C GLN A 19 -13.05 -24.56 -17.86
N THR A 20 -12.76 -25.56 -17.03
CA THR A 20 -13.26 -25.61 -15.67
C THR A 20 -12.73 -24.35 -15.00
N LEU A 21 -13.51 -23.28 -15.06
CA LEU A 21 -13.39 -22.10 -14.22
C LEU A 21 -13.46 -22.60 -12.79
N LEU A 22 -12.30 -22.82 -12.19
CA LEU A 22 -12.20 -23.10 -10.76
C LEU A 22 -12.74 -21.87 -10.01
N PRO A 23 -13.63 -22.06 -9.03
CA PRO A 23 -14.08 -20.96 -8.18
C PRO A 23 -12.91 -20.45 -7.33
N GLY A 24 -12.56 -19.17 -7.52
CA GLY A 24 -11.88 -18.38 -6.48
C GLY A 24 -10.36 -18.42 -6.45
N GLU A 25 -9.68 -18.45 -7.60
CA GLU A 25 -8.25 -18.13 -7.61
C GLU A 25 -8.08 -16.64 -7.29
N VAL A 26 -7.63 -16.34 -6.06
CA VAL A 26 -7.27 -14.98 -5.66
C VAL A 26 -6.03 -14.61 -6.46
N VAL A 27 -6.24 -13.85 -7.54
CA VAL A 27 -5.12 -13.27 -8.31
C VAL A 27 -4.39 -12.29 -7.38
N VAL A 28 -3.27 -12.74 -6.81
CA VAL A 28 -2.38 -11.88 -6.03
C VAL A 28 -1.58 -11.07 -7.03
N THR A 29 -2.09 -9.90 -7.41
CA THR A 29 -1.31 -8.92 -8.17
C THR A 29 -0.27 -8.28 -7.26
N PRO A 30 1.01 -8.20 -7.69
CA PRO A 30 2.01 -7.49 -6.92
C PRO A 30 1.61 -6.01 -6.79
N PRO A 31 1.81 -5.39 -5.63
CA PRO A 31 1.48 -3.98 -5.43
C PRO A 31 2.28 -3.09 -6.39
N SER A 32 1.66 -1.99 -6.85
CA SER A 32 2.34 -1.04 -7.72
C SER A 32 3.51 -0.36 -6.99
N PRO A 33 4.58 0.06 -7.71
CA PRO A 33 5.71 0.73 -7.07
C PRO A 33 5.31 1.95 -6.23
N VAL A 34 4.33 2.73 -6.69
CA VAL A 34 3.76 3.87 -5.95
C VAL A 34 3.25 3.46 -4.57
N ILE A 35 2.50 2.36 -4.47
CA ILE A 35 1.98 1.87 -3.18
C ILE A 35 3.13 1.43 -2.28
N VAL A 36 4.09 0.69 -2.83
CA VAL A 36 5.21 0.15 -2.06
C VAL A 36 6.11 1.27 -1.52
N TYR A 37 6.48 2.23 -2.36
CA TYR A 37 7.29 3.38 -1.94
C TYR A 37 6.55 4.30 -0.98
N GLY A 38 5.25 4.55 -1.19
CA GLY A 38 4.44 5.32 -0.25
C GLY A 38 4.43 4.71 1.15
N ALA A 39 4.24 3.39 1.24
CA ALA A 39 4.32 2.66 2.50
C ALA A 39 5.72 2.71 3.12
N PHE A 40 6.77 2.58 2.31
CA PHE A 40 8.15 2.62 2.77
C PHE A 40 8.52 4.00 3.36
N PHE A 41 8.17 5.09 2.68
CA PHE A 41 8.40 6.44 3.19
C PHE A 41 7.69 6.68 4.52
N ARG A 42 6.43 6.24 4.64
CA ARG A 42 5.69 6.33 5.90
C ARG A 42 6.35 5.53 7.02
N GLN A 43 6.87 4.34 6.74
CA GLN A 43 7.60 3.54 7.73
C GLN A 43 8.85 4.27 8.23
N ILE A 44 9.64 4.90 7.34
CA ILE A 44 10.81 5.68 7.74
C ILE A 44 10.42 6.79 8.72
N VAL A 45 9.36 7.55 8.41
CA VAL A 45 8.87 8.62 9.30
C VAL A 45 8.40 8.08 10.65
N GLN A 46 7.71 6.93 10.66
CA GLN A 46 7.28 6.27 11.90
C GLN A 46 8.46 5.82 12.76
N LEU A 47 9.50 5.22 12.15
CA LEU A 47 10.69 4.77 12.87
C LEU A 47 11.42 5.96 13.53
N GLU A 48 11.52 7.09 12.84
CA GLU A 48 12.10 8.33 13.42
C GLU A 48 11.26 8.88 14.57
N GLY A 49 9.93 8.87 14.44
CA GLY A 49 9.01 9.28 15.50
C GLY A 49 9.20 8.43 16.76
N ILE A 50 9.17 7.11 16.61
CA ILE A 50 9.36 6.16 17.73
C ILE A 50 10.77 6.32 18.33
N ALA A 51 11.80 6.52 17.51
CA ALA A 51 13.15 6.76 18.01
C ALA A 51 13.23 8.04 18.86
N GLY A 52 12.56 9.11 18.44
CA GLY A 52 12.46 10.36 19.22
C GLY A 52 11.70 10.18 20.54
N GLU A 53 10.61 9.42 20.53
CA GLU A 53 9.85 9.09 21.74
C GLU A 53 10.68 8.28 22.74
N LEU A 54 11.46 7.31 22.26
CA LEU A 54 12.37 6.54 23.11
C LEU A 54 13.43 7.42 23.75
N ASP A 55 14.06 8.30 22.99
CA ASP A 55 15.07 9.23 23.51
C ASP A 55 14.47 10.17 24.58
N ALA A 56 13.25 10.66 24.35
CA ALA A 56 12.53 11.49 25.32
C ALA A 56 12.20 10.73 26.63
N GLN A 57 12.10 9.41 26.58
CA GLN A 57 11.92 8.53 27.73
C GLN A 57 13.25 8.10 28.37
N GLY A 58 14.39 8.62 27.92
CA GLY A 58 15.72 8.19 28.38
C GLY A 58 16.12 6.78 27.91
N ARG A 59 15.39 6.23 26.95
CA ARG A 59 15.71 4.95 26.27
C ARG A 59 16.49 5.23 24.99
N ASN A 60 17.13 4.21 24.43
CA ASN A 60 17.96 4.39 23.24
C ASN A 60 17.16 4.17 21.94
N GLY A 61 16.92 5.22 21.16
CA GLY A 61 16.30 5.15 19.83
C GLY A 61 17.26 4.84 18.67
N ALA A 62 18.57 4.70 18.92
CA ALA A 62 19.59 4.58 17.86
C ALA A 62 19.40 3.35 16.95
N GLU A 63 18.93 2.22 17.50
CA GLU A 63 18.70 1.00 16.71
C GLU A 63 17.64 1.20 15.62
N LEU A 64 16.56 1.93 15.93
CA LEU A 64 15.51 2.25 14.96
C LEU A 64 16.03 3.17 13.85
N ARG A 65 16.91 4.14 14.20
CA ARG A 65 17.54 5.02 13.21
C ARG A 65 18.54 4.29 12.32
N ALA A 66 19.21 3.27 12.85
CA ALA A 66 20.18 2.44 12.14
C ALA A 66 19.52 1.38 11.26
N TYR A 67 18.28 0.98 11.55
CA TYR A 67 17.55 -0.05 10.80
C TYR A 67 17.52 0.22 9.29
N VAL A 68 17.15 1.44 8.88
CA VAL A 68 17.05 1.80 7.46
C VAL A 68 18.40 1.66 6.75
N LYS A 69 19.48 2.06 7.42
CA LYS A 69 20.84 1.92 6.90
C LYS A 69 21.24 0.47 6.70
N SER A 70 21.07 -0.38 7.74
CA SER A 70 21.44 -1.79 7.67
C SER A 70 20.59 -2.55 6.64
N ALA A 71 19.30 -2.23 6.55
CA ALA A 71 18.37 -2.87 5.63
C ALA A 71 18.64 -2.53 4.16
N THR A 72 19.03 -1.28 3.86
CA THR A 72 19.23 -0.79 2.48
C THR A 72 20.69 -0.84 2.01
N GLY A 73 21.65 -1.01 2.93
CA GLY A 73 23.08 -0.91 2.64
C GLY A 73 23.55 0.51 2.27
N LEU A 74 22.72 1.54 2.45
CA LEU A 74 23.07 2.93 2.16
C LEU A 74 24.11 3.48 3.16
N THR A 75 24.87 4.49 2.74
CA THR A 75 25.76 5.24 3.63
C THR A 75 24.99 6.23 4.50
N GLU A 76 25.58 6.75 5.59
CA GLU A 76 24.87 7.74 6.43
C GLU A 76 24.43 9.01 5.67
N PRO A 77 25.26 9.61 4.79
CA PRO A 77 24.80 10.74 3.98
C PRO A 77 23.62 10.37 3.08
N GLN A 78 23.61 9.17 2.50
CA GLN A 78 22.53 8.68 1.64
C GLN A 78 21.24 8.43 2.44
N VAL A 79 21.35 7.84 3.64
CA VAL A 79 20.20 7.64 4.53
C VAL A 79 19.61 8.99 4.96
N LYS A 80 20.44 10.00 5.22
CA LYS A 80 19.97 11.35 5.52
C LYS A 80 19.15 11.93 4.36
N LEU A 81 19.61 11.78 3.12
CA LEU A 81 18.87 12.22 1.93
C LEU A 81 17.54 11.47 1.79
N LEU A 82 17.55 10.15 1.96
CA LEU A 82 16.35 9.31 1.94
C LEU A 82 15.32 9.77 2.99
N LYS A 83 15.76 10.02 4.23
CA LYS A 83 14.89 10.50 5.31
C LYS A 83 14.27 11.85 4.98
N THR A 84 15.05 12.79 4.44
CA THR A 84 14.52 14.09 3.99
C THR A 84 13.42 13.93 2.95
N VAL A 85 13.64 13.10 1.93
CA VAL A 85 12.63 12.83 0.89
C VAL A 85 11.39 12.14 1.46
N ALA A 86 11.59 11.17 2.36
CA ALA A 86 10.49 10.45 3.00
C ALA A 86 9.60 11.36 3.85
N VAL A 87 10.19 12.26 4.64
CA VAL A 87 9.46 13.25 5.45
C VAL A 87 8.66 14.20 4.56
N ALA A 88 9.26 14.72 3.48
CA ALA A 88 8.57 15.59 2.54
C ALA A 88 7.39 14.88 1.86
N CYS A 89 7.59 13.62 1.45
CA CYS A 89 6.54 12.80 0.86
C CYS A 89 5.39 12.55 1.84
N ASP A 90 5.67 12.06 3.06
CA ASP A 90 4.62 11.78 4.06
C ASP A 90 3.82 13.03 4.42
N ALA A 91 4.48 14.18 4.56
CA ALA A 91 3.79 15.46 4.80
C ALA A 91 2.82 15.82 3.66
N ALA A 92 3.25 15.69 2.40
CA ALA A 92 2.41 15.95 1.24
C ALA A 92 1.24 14.96 1.12
N LEU A 93 1.48 13.67 1.38
CA LEU A 93 0.44 12.65 1.36
C LEU A 93 -0.59 12.88 2.46
N ARG A 94 -0.18 13.22 3.69
CA ARG A 94 -1.12 13.52 4.79
C ARG A 94 -2.10 14.64 4.45
N GLN A 95 -1.66 15.65 3.71
CA GLN A 95 -2.54 16.72 3.25
C GLN A 95 -3.63 16.19 2.31
N LYS A 96 -3.27 15.31 1.36
CA LYS A 96 -4.23 14.69 0.43
C LYS A 96 -5.13 13.67 1.12
N ASP A 97 -4.59 12.88 2.03
CA ASP A 97 -5.35 11.93 2.85
C ASP A 97 -6.40 12.67 3.69
N ALA A 98 -6.06 13.82 4.28
CA ALA A 98 -7.01 14.64 5.04
C ALA A 98 -8.16 15.17 4.15
N GLN A 99 -7.85 15.62 2.92
CA GLN A 99 -8.84 16.05 1.94
C GLN A 99 -9.78 14.91 1.54
N ALA A 100 -9.22 13.74 1.21
CA ALA A 100 -10.00 12.55 0.85
C ALA A 100 -10.89 12.08 2.01
N GLN A 101 -10.36 12.06 3.24
CA GLN A 101 -11.13 11.70 4.42
C GLN A 101 -12.28 12.68 4.70
N ALA A 102 -12.08 13.98 4.51
CA ALA A 102 -13.14 14.98 4.66
C ALA A 102 -14.27 14.72 3.66
N LEU A 103 -13.93 14.50 2.39
CA LEU A 103 -14.91 14.19 1.34
C LEU A 103 -15.63 12.86 1.61
N ILE A 104 -14.92 11.81 2.03
CA ILE A 104 -15.52 10.52 2.41
C ILE A 104 -16.50 10.69 3.58
N ARG A 105 -16.14 11.48 4.60
CA ARG A 105 -17.04 11.77 5.74
C ARG A 105 -18.29 12.53 5.27
N GLU A 106 -18.13 13.51 4.40
CA GLU A 106 -19.25 14.27 3.83
C GLU A 106 -20.20 13.34 3.06
N ILE A 107 -19.68 12.52 2.15
CA ILE A 107 -20.48 11.56 1.38
C ILE A 107 -21.22 10.60 2.31
N ARG A 108 -20.54 10.06 3.33
CA ARG A 108 -21.14 9.13 4.30
C ARG A 108 -22.24 9.79 5.13
N SER A 109 -22.13 11.09 5.43
CA SER A 109 -23.14 11.83 6.18
C SER A 109 -24.48 11.93 5.44
N ARG A 110 -24.46 11.86 4.10
CA ARG A 110 -25.65 11.86 3.24
C ARG A 110 -26.44 10.53 3.32
N THR A 111 -25.85 9.48 3.91
CA THR A 111 -26.50 8.18 4.15
C THR A 111 -26.52 7.89 5.67
N PRO A 112 -27.40 8.54 6.44
CA PRO A 112 -27.47 8.34 7.88
C PRO A 112 -27.76 6.87 8.23
N GLY A 113 -26.95 6.32 9.14
CA GLY A 113 -27.03 4.91 9.56
C GLY A 113 -26.21 3.93 8.71
N GLY A 114 -25.51 4.38 7.66
CA GLY A 114 -24.55 3.56 6.90
C GLY A 114 -25.15 2.33 6.21
N ARG A 115 -26.48 2.26 6.12
CA ARG A 115 -27.23 1.15 5.53
C ARG A 115 -27.75 1.56 4.17
N LEU A 116 -27.21 0.94 3.14
CA LEU A 116 -27.80 0.93 1.81
C LEU A 116 -28.97 -0.06 1.84
N LYS A 117 -30.13 0.28 1.27
CA LYS A 117 -31.29 -0.63 1.24
C LYS A 117 -31.06 -1.80 0.29
N SER A 118 -30.17 -1.64 -0.68
CA SER A 118 -29.72 -2.70 -1.56
C SER A 118 -28.35 -2.37 -2.17
N ARG A 119 -27.71 -3.38 -2.78
CA ARG A 119 -26.43 -3.22 -3.47
C ARG A 119 -26.52 -2.30 -4.69
N SER A 120 -27.71 -2.11 -5.27
CA SER A 120 -27.94 -1.16 -6.37
C SER A 120 -27.94 0.30 -5.92
N GLU A 121 -27.91 0.57 -4.61
CA GLU A 121 -27.79 1.92 -4.04
C GLU A 121 -26.33 2.30 -3.69
N LEU A 122 -25.34 1.47 -4.04
CA LEU A 122 -23.93 1.82 -3.87
C LEU A 122 -23.65 3.15 -4.58
N PRO A 123 -23.27 4.22 -3.86
CA PRO A 123 -22.96 5.48 -4.50
C PRO A 123 -21.76 5.27 -5.42
N GLN A 124 -21.84 5.85 -6.62
CA GLN A 124 -20.69 5.90 -7.51
C GLN A 124 -19.55 6.61 -6.80
N VAL A 125 -18.31 6.14 -7.00
CA VAL A 125 -17.12 6.80 -6.45
C VAL A 125 -17.07 8.21 -7.04
N PRO A 126 -17.10 9.28 -6.21
CA PRO A 126 -17.07 10.63 -6.73
C PRO A 126 -15.77 10.91 -7.49
N ARG A 127 -15.90 11.68 -8.57
CA ARG A 127 -14.78 12.02 -9.46
C ARG A 127 -13.65 12.73 -8.68
N GLU A 128 -14.02 13.49 -7.66
CA GLU A 128 -13.11 14.19 -6.78
C GLU A 128 -12.23 13.23 -5.97
N LEU A 129 -12.75 12.07 -5.54
CA LEU A 129 -11.92 11.04 -4.90
C LEU A 129 -10.94 10.40 -5.87
N LEU A 130 -11.35 10.16 -7.11
CA LEU A 130 -10.44 9.64 -8.15
C LEU A 130 -9.33 10.64 -8.46
N GLN A 131 -9.65 11.94 -8.50
CA GLN A 131 -8.66 12.99 -8.67
C GLN A 131 -7.67 13.04 -7.50
N LEU A 132 -8.16 13.00 -6.25
CA LEU A 132 -7.30 12.97 -5.07
C LEU A 132 -6.39 11.74 -5.05
N GLN A 133 -6.87 10.58 -5.50
CA GLN A 133 -6.03 9.38 -5.65
C GLN A 133 -4.94 9.58 -6.72
N SER A 134 -5.28 10.16 -7.88
CA SER A 134 -4.30 10.47 -8.92
C SER A 134 -3.24 11.45 -8.43
N GLU A 135 -3.64 12.47 -7.66
CA GLU A 135 -2.72 13.44 -7.07
C GLU A 135 -1.82 12.80 -6.00
N HIS A 136 -2.38 11.91 -5.18
CA HIS A 136 -1.62 11.11 -4.22
C HIS A 136 -0.54 10.28 -4.93
N ASP A 137 -0.91 9.57 -5.99
CA ASP A 137 0.03 8.73 -6.75
C ASP A 137 1.12 9.57 -7.43
N ALA A 138 0.76 10.73 -7.97
CA ALA A 138 1.70 11.68 -8.57
C ALA A 138 2.72 12.23 -7.55
N ILE A 139 2.29 12.50 -6.31
CA ILE A 139 3.19 12.94 -5.23
C ILE A 139 4.26 11.89 -4.97
N VAL A 140 3.87 10.63 -4.80
CA VAL A 140 4.84 9.56 -4.54
C VAL A 140 5.79 9.41 -5.73
N GLN A 141 5.26 9.37 -6.95
CA GLN A 141 6.07 9.23 -8.17
C GLN A 141 7.12 10.35 -8.29
N SER A 142 6.74 11.60 -8.00
CA SER A 142 7.65 12.74 -8.00
C SER A 142 8.76 12.61 -6.96
N HIS A 143 8.45 12.08 -5.77
CA HIS A 143 9.44 11.87 -4.72
C HIS A 143 10.38 10.69 -5.03
N ILE A 144 9.89 9.64 -5.70
CA ILE A 144 10.75 8.56 -6.23
C ILE A 144 11.77 9.14 -7.22
N ALA A 145 11.32 9.95 -8.19
CA ALA A 145 12.22 10.57 -9.18
C ALA A 145 13.24 11.53 -8.54
N SER A 146 12.80 12.29 -7.53
CA SER A 146 13.69 13.16 -6.75
C SER A 146 14.74 12.34 -5.99
N LEU A 147 14.32 11.19 -5.42
CA LEU A 147 15.20 10.29 -4.69
C LEU A 147 16.28 9.68 -5.59
N GLU A 148 15.91 9.25 -6.79
CA GLU A 148 16.84 8.76 -7.80
C GLU A 148 17.90 9.82 -8.15
N THR A 149 17.45 11.07 -8.32
CA THR A 149 18.33 12.20 -8.62
C THR A 149 19.32 12.48 -7.50
N VAL A 150 18.87 12.54 -6.23
CA VAL A 150 19.74 12.92 -5.10
C VAL A 150 20.63 11.79 -4.60
N LEU A 151 20.22 10.52 -4.75
CA LEU A 151 21.05 9.37 -4.37
C LEU A 151 22.06 8.99 -5.45
N GLY A 152 21.73 9.25 -6.71
CA GLY A 152 22.45 8.74 -7.87
C GLY A 152 22.11 7.27 -8.17
N PRO A 153 22.44 6.79 -9.37
CA PRO A 153 21.89 5.55 -9.92
C PRO A 153 22.27 4.31 -9.11
N ALA A 154 23.55 4.18 -8.70
CA ALA A 154 24.01 3.00 -7.95
C ALA A 154 23.43 2.89 -6.54
N ALA A 155 23.19 4.02 -5.86
CA ALA A 155 22.57 4.02 -4.54
C ALA A 155 21.06 3.82 -4.64
N PHE A 156 20.41 4.45 -5.62
CA PHE A 156 19.00 4.23 -5.90
C PHE A 156 18.70 2.79 -6.28
N GLN A 157 19.53 2.14 -7.10
CA GLN A 157 19.33 0.73 -7.47
C GLN A 157 19.32 -0.20 -6.26
N ARG A 158 20.29 -0.05 -5.33
CA ARG A 158 20.34 -0.84 -4.08
C ARG A 158 19.10 -0.62 -3.22
N LEU A 159 18.67 0.64 -3.11
CA LEU A 159 17.42 0.96 -2.42
C LEU A 159 16.22 0.31 -3.11
N HIS A 160 16.14 0.40 -4.43
CA HIS A 160 15.04 -0.13 -5.23
C HIS A 160 14.92 -1.64 -5.10
N GLU A 161 16.05 -2.36 -5.13
CA GLU A 161 16.10 -3.79 -4.87
C GLU A 161 15.59 -4.13 -3.46
N TYR A 162 16.02 -3.41 -2.43
CA TYR A 162 15.49 -3.60 -1.09
C TYR A 162 13.97 -3.38 -1.02
N VAL A 163 13.49 -2.26 -1.58
CA VAL A 163 12.07 -1.88 -1.54
C VAL A 163 11.21 -2.92 -2.27
N THR A 164 11.63 -3.37 -3.45
CA THR A 164 10.84 -4.29 -4.28
C THR A 164 10.97 -5.76 -3.87
N GLN A 165 12.14 -6.20 -3.39
CA GLN A 165 12.40 -7.62 -3.11
C GLN A 165 12.26 -7.99 -1.64
N SER A 166 12.43 -7.04 -0.72
CA SER A 166 12.36 -7.29 0.72
C SER A 166 11.15 -6.61 1.35
N PHE A 167 11.04 -5.29 1.19
CA PHE A 167 9.96 -4.53 1.82
C PHE A 167 8.57 -4.88 1.25
N ALA A 168 8.44 -4.97 -0.08
CA ALA A 168 7.16 -5.26 -0.73
C ALA A 168 6.53 -6.60 -0.31
N LYS A 169 7.33 -7.59 0.12
CA LYS A 169 6.82 -8.89 0.60
C LYS A 169 5.98 -8.76 1.87
N GLY A 170 6.18 -7.69 2.65
CA GLY A 170 5.37 -7.38 3.83
C GLY A 170 4.05 -6.68 3.51
N ILE A 171 3.82 -6.30 2.25
CA ILE A 171 2.62 -5.57 1.82
C ILE A 171 1.64 -6.54 1.20
N THR A 172 0.44 -6.61 1.77
CA THR A 172 -0.67 -7.39 1.21
C THR A 172 -1.80 -6.46 0.79
N LEU A 173 -2.22 -6.57 -0.46
CA LEU A 173 -3.42 -5.90 -0.95
C LEU A 173 -4.62 -6.78 -0.65
N ARG A 174 -5.49 -6.33 0.27
CA ARG A 174 -6.75 -7.01 0.52
C ARG A 174 -7.79 -6.49 -0.49
N HIS A 175 -8.12 -7.31 -1.48
CA HIS A 175 -9.32 -7.10 -2.26
C HIS A 175 -10.53 -7.35 -1.35
N LEU A 176 -11.30 -6.29 -1.07
CA LEU A 176 -12.60 -6.47 -0.44
C LEU A 176 -13.55 -7.12 -1.46
N PRO A 177 -14.17 -8.27 -1.15
CA PRO A 177 -15.25 -8.80 -1.96
C PRO A 177 -16.35 -7.74 -2.05
N PRO A 178 -16.88 -7.45 -3.25
CA PRO A 178 -17.92 -6.45 -3.36
C PRO A 178 -19.16 -6.95 -2.60
N GLY A 179 -19.59 -6.18 -1.59
CA GLY A 179 -20.75 -6.47 -0.74
C GLY A 179 -20.48 -6.92 0.69
N GLN A 180 -19.22 -7.06 1.14
CA GLN A 180 -18.95 -7.23 2.58
C GLN A 180 -18.88 -5.86 3.28
N PRO A 181 -19.70 -5.61 4.32
CA PRO A 181 -19.50 -4.45 5.16
C PRO A 181 -18.12 -4.54 5.80
N ALA A 182 -17.38 -3.42 5.81
CA ALA A 182 -16.17 -3.33 6.62
C ALA A 182 -16.54 -3.74 8.05
N ALA A 183 -15.88 -4.79 8.56
CA ALA A 183 -16.10 -5.28 9.92
C ALA A 183 -16.05 -4.07 10.87
N GLY A 184 -17.16 -3.88 11.60
CA GLY A 184 -17.53 -2.61 12.21
C GLY A 184 -16.40 -1.97 12.99
N GLY A 185 -16.30 -0.64 12.84
CA GLY A 185 -15.68 0.20 13.85
C GLY A 185 -16.47 0.07 15.14
N ALA A 186 -16.17 -0.96 15.91
CA ALA A 186 -16.42 -0.97 17.33
C ALA A 186 -15.49 0.10 17.92
N ASN A 187 -16.04 1.30 18.07
CA ASN A 187 -15.49 2.32 18.93
C ASN A 187 -15.43 1.67 20.33
N PRO A 188 -14.26 1.43 20.95
CA PRO A 188 -14.25 1.04 22.34
C PRO A 188 -14.75 2.26 23.11
N ALA A 189 -16.01 2.19 23.53
CA ALA A 189 -16.57 3.12 24.49
C ALA A 189 -15.64 3.13 25.71
N LEU A 190 -14.91 4.23 25.88
CA LEU A 190 -14.23 4.53 27.12
C LEU A 190 -15.30 4.53 28.22
N HIS A 191 -15.19 3.55 29.10
CA HIS A 191 -15.88 3.51 30.39
C HIS A 191 -15.71 4.87 31.09
N GLN A 192 -16.78 5.67 31.12
CA GLN A 192 -16.94 6.65 32.18
C GLN A 192 -17.53 5.91 33.37
N THR A 193 -16.66 5.52 34.31
CA THR A 193 -17.08 5.20 35.67
C THR A 193 -17.47 6.50 36.35
N GLU A 194 -18.77 6.75 36.46
CA GLU A 194 -19.33 7.72 37.40
C GLU A 194 -19.01 7.27 38.83
N GLY A 195 -17.99 7.87 39.42
CA GLY A 195 -17.74 7.82 40.86
C GLY A 195 -18.64 8.83 41.56
N GLY A 196 -19.85 8.40 41.92
CA GLY A 196 -20.69 9.10 42.89
C GLY A 196 -20.14 8.90 44.29
N ILE A 197 -19.60 9.97 44.88
CA ILE A 197 -19.27 10.03 46.30
C ILE A 197 -20.57 10.40 47.03
N GLY A 198 -21.04 9.48 47.87
CA GLY A 198 -22.01 9.70 48.94
C GLY A 198 -21.44 9.14 50.23
#